data_AF-K1Z2L1-F1
#
_entry.id   AF-K1Z2L1-F1
#
_cell.length_a   1.000
_cell.length_b   1.000
_cell.length_c   1.000
_cell.angle_alpha   90.00
_cell.angle_beta   90.00
_cell.angle_gamma   90.00
#
_symmetry.space_group_name_H-M   'P 1'
#
loop_
_entity.id
_entity.type
_entity.pdbx_description
1 polymer ?
#
loop_
_entity_poly.entity_id
_entity_poly.type
_entity_poly.pdbx_seq_one_letter_code
_entity_poly.pdbx_strand_id
1 'polypeptide(L)'
;MDTNKTPEQRGFVKVDTYKSYDVYSDPGMPKENVAMMIPNSDNKPTAIIIHPEAYKILQTRPDYLERIYAHEVQEHTTAEGVAHGSPEDREILEFLRDNSYDFGSFTF
;
A
#
# COMPACT_ATOMS: atom_id res chain seq x y z
N MET A 1 17.81 3.83 -1.30
CA MET A 1 17.40 3.02 -0.12
C MET A 1 18.47 1.97 0.11
N ASP A 2 18.93 1.79 1.35
CA ASP A 2 19.91 0.75 1.70
C ASP A 2 19.16 -0.60 1.80
N THR A 3 19.19 -1.37 0.71
CA THR A 3 18.44 -2.65 0.58
C THR A 3 19.04 -3.77 1.43
N ASN A 4 20.16 -3.53 2.10
CA ASN A 4 20.80 -4.48 3.01
C ASN A 4 20.17 -4.52 4.42
N LYS A 5 19.21 -3.63 4.71
CA LYS A 5 18.52 -3.57 6.00
C LYS A 5 17.12 -4.16 5.87
N THR A 6 16.71 -4.95 6.87
CA THR A 6 15.33 -5.49 6.91
C THR A 6 14.31 -4.35 7.02
N PRO A 7 13.05 -4.56 6.60
CA PRO A 7 11.98 -3.57 6.76
C PRO A 7 11.91 -2.96 8.18
N GLU A 8 12.07 -3.77 9.21
CA GLU A 8 12.05 -3.35 10.61
C GLU A 8 13.25 -2.47 10.97
N GLN A 9 14.43 -2.80 10.46
CA GLN A 9 15.65 -1.98 10.62
C GLN A 9 15.56 -0.63 9.90
N ARG A 10 14.63 -0.50 8.97
CA ARG A 10 14.30 0.75 8.27
C ARG A 10 13.21 1.55 8.97
N GLY A 11 12.68 1.05 10.09
CA GLY A 11 11.65 1.72 10.89
C GLY A 11 10.21 1.35 10.51
N PHE A 12 10.01 0.36 9.62
CA PHE A 12 8.67 -0.10 9.28
C PHE A 12 8.13 -1.04 10.36
N VAL A 13 6.82 -0.94 10.63
CA VAL A 13 6.15 -1.75 11.64
C VAL A 13 5.36 -2.85 10.95
N LYS A 14 5.68 -4.13 11.21
CA LYS A 14 4.91 -5.24 10.65
C LYS A 14 3.48 -5.21 11.21
N VAL A 15 2.49 -5.23 10.33
CA VAL A 15 1.07 -5.13 10.68
C VAL A 15 0.23 -6.31 10.23
N ASP A 16 0.67 -7.07 9.22
CA ASP A 16 -0.07 -8.22 8.69
C ASP A 16 0.84 -9.18 7.90
N THR A 17 0.28 -10.26 7.36
CA THR A 17 0.92 -11.18 6.41
C THR A 17 -0.10 -11.66 5.38
N TYR A 18 0.18 -11.46 4.08
CA TYR A 18 -0.70 -11.86 2.98
C TYR A 18 0.05 -12.74 1.98
N LYS A 19 -0.45 -13.96 1.71
CA LYS A 19 0.14 -14.91 0.74
C LYS A 19 1.67 -15.01 0.80
N SER A 20 2.21 -15.10 2.01
CA SER A 20 3.66 -15.15 2.31
C SER A 20 4.45 -13.85 2.10
N TYR A 21 3.78 -12.74 1.82
CA TYR A 21 4.34 -11.40 1.89
C TYR A 21 4.11 -10.80 3.27
N ASP A 22 5.15 -10.21 3.84
CA ASP A 22 5.04 -9.46 5.08
C ASP A 22 4.51 -8.06 4.80
N VAL A 23 3.45 -7.65 5.51
CA VAL A 23 2.85 -6.33 5.34
C VAL A 23 3.31 -5.41 6.46
N TYR A 24 3.80 -4.24 6.08
CA TYR A 24 4.35 -3.25 6.99
C TYR A 24 3.63 -1.91 6.85
N SER A 25 3.51 -1.18 7.96
CA SER A 25 3.10 0.21 7.97
C SER A 25 4.32 1.12 7.93
N ASP A 26 4.28 2.13 7.06
CA ASP A 26 5.28 3.21 7.00
C ASP A 26 4.62 4.59 7.18
N PRO A 27 4.83 5.26 8.34
CA PRO A 27 4.36 6.63 8.56
C PRO A 27 5.03 7.68 7.66
N GLY A 28 6.18 7.36 7.06
CA GLY A 28 6.90 8.23 6.12
C GLY A 28 6.48 8.06 4.67
N MET A 29 5.56 7.14 4.37
CA MET A 29 5.04 6.93 3.03
C MET A 29 4.26 8.18 2.57
N PRO A 30 4.52 8.72 1.37
CA PRO A 30 3.71 9.80 0.82
C PRO A 30 2.23 9.41 0.79
N LYS A 31 1.34 10.30 1.24
CA LYS A 31 -0.11 10.04 1.34
C LYS A 31 -0.78 9.74 0.00
N GLU A 32 -0.17 10.17 -1.10
CA GLU A 32 -0.57 9.83 -2.47
C GLU A 32 -0.32 8.35 -2.83
N ASN A 33 0.52 7.65 -2.07
CA ASN A 33 0.76 6.23 -2.24
C ASN A 33 0.04 5.45 -1.12
N VAL A 34 -0.95 4.66 -1.51
CA VAL A 34 -1.72 3.85 -0.56
C VAL A 34 -0.92 2.63 -0.13
N ALA A 35 -0.31 1.92 -1.08
CA ALA A 35 0.57 0.80 -0.83
C ALA A 35 1.74 0.78 -1.83
N MET A 36 2.79 0.01 -1.51
CA MET A 36 3.93 -0.20 -2.39
C MET A 36 4.64 -1.53 -2.05
N MET A 37 5.11 -2.22 -3.07
CA MET A 37 5.89 -3.44 -2.90
C MET A 37 7.37 -3.13 -2.73
N ILE A 38 8.01 -3.74 -1.74
CA ILE A 38 9.45 -3.65 -1.53
C ILE A 38 10.12 -4.98 -1.90
N PRO A 39 11.07 -4.96 -2.85
CA PRO A 39 11.88 -6.11 -3.15
C PRO A 39 12.98 -6.34 -2.08
N ASN A 40 13.36 -7.59 -1.91
CA ASN A 40 14.52 -7.99 -1.11
C ASN A 40 15.84 -7.75 -1.85
N SER A 41 16.96 -8.14 -1.24
CA SER A 41 18.31 -8.03 -1.81
C SER A 41 18.49 -8.75 -3.16
N ASP A 42 17.65 -9.76 -3.45
CA ASP A 42 17.65 -10.51 -4.72
C ASP A 42 16.67 -9.92 -5.76
N ASN A 43 16.19 -8.70 -5.52
CA ASN A 43 15.18 -8.01 -6.32
C ASN A 43 13.84 -8.77 -6.43
N LYS A 44 13.55 -9.68 -5.50
CA LYS A 44 12.28 -10.40 -5.43
C LYS A 44 11.33 -9.64 -4.51
N PRO A 45 10.08 -9.39 -4.92
CA PRO A 45 9.10 -8.81 -4.02
C PRO A 45 8.90 -9.72 -2.80
N THR A 46 9.05 -9.18 -1.59
CA THR A 46 8.87 -9.94 -0.34
C THR A 46 8.02 -9.23 0.69
N ALA A 47 7.81 -7.92 0.54
CA ALA A 47 7.06 -7.12 1.50
C ALA A 47 6.14 -6.13 0.80
N ILE A 48 5.01 -5.84 1.44
CA ILE A 48 4.08 -4.77 1.05
C ILE A 48 4.17 -3.71 2.14
N ILE A 49 4.38 -2.47 1.76
CA ILE A 49 4.24 -1.31 2.65
C ILE A 49 2.89 -0.67 2.37
N ILE A 50 2.17 -0.33 3.42
CA ILE A 50 0.87 0.35 3.35
C ILE A 50 0.88 1.59 4.23
N HIS A 51 0.21 2.65 3.77
CA HIS A 51 0.07 3.86 4.57
C HIS A 51 -0.81 3.59 5.80
N PRO A 52 -0.39 3.96 7.03
CA PRO A 52 -1.09 3.60 8.27
C PRO A 52 -2.55 4.06 8.32
N GLU A 53 -2.83 5.28 7.85
CA GLU A 53 -4.20 5.80 7.84
C GLU A 53 -5.09 5.09 6.82
N ALA A 54 -4.57 4.77 5.63
CA ALA A 54 -5.31 4.02 4.62
C ALA A 54 -5.59 2.60 5.11
N TYR A 55 -4.60 1.96 5.75
CA TYR A 55 -4.75 0.63 6.32
C TYR A 55 -5.89 0.56 7.33
N LYS A 56 -5.97 1.52 8.27
CA LYS A 56 -7.06 1.59 9.26
C LYS A 56 -8.45 1.65 8.63
N ILE A 57 -8.59 2.37 7.52
CA ILE A 57 -9.85 2.48 6.79
C ILE A 57 -10.14 1.16 6.06
N LEU A 58 -9.16 0.61 5.35
CA LEU A 58 -9.28 -0.64 4.59
C LEU A 58 -9.51 -1.87 5.46
N GLN A 59 -9.13 -1.85 6.73
CA GLN A 59 -9.49 -2.92 7.69
C GLN A 59 -11.00 -3.14 7.82
N THR A 60 -11.82 -2.14 7.49
CA THR A 60 -13.29 -2.28 7.47
C THR A 60 -13.82 -2.91 6.19
N ARG A 61 -12.98 -3.05 5.15
CA ARG A 61 -13.27 -3.67 3.85
C ARG A 61 -12.14 -4.64 3.44
N PRO A 62 -12.11 -5.84 4.04
CA PRO A 62 -11.07 -6.84 3.74
C PRO A 62 -10.98 -7.21 2.25
N ASP A 63 -12.08 -7.14 1.52
CA ASP A 63 -12.13 -7.35 0.07
C ASP A 63 -11.33 -6.29 -0.72
N TYR A 64 -11.33 -5.04 -0.26
CA TYR A 64 -10.51 -3.98 -0.85
C TYR A 64 -9.05 -4.13 -0.46
N LEU A 65 -8.77 -4.53 0.78
CA LEU A 65 -7.41 -4.81 1.23
C LEU A 65 -6.78 -5.97 0.44
N GLU A 66 -7.52 -7.05 0.20
CA GLU A 66 -7.06 -8.18 -0.62
C GLU A 66 -6.79 -7.77 -2.07
N ARG A 67 -7.59 -6.85 -2.62
CA ARG A 67 -7.36 -6.27 -3.95
C ARG A 67 -6.09 -5.45 -3.98
N ILE A 68 -5.90 -4.53 -3.02
CA ILE A 68 -4.64 -3.77 -2.90
C ILE A 68 -3.45 -4.74 -2.86
N TYR A 69 -3.50 -5.78 -2.05
CA TYR A 69 -2.43 -6.76 -2.01
C TYR A 69 -2.23 -7.52 -3.34
N ALA A 70 -3.30 -7.86 -4.06
CA ALA A 70 -3.21 -8.57 -5.34
C ALA A 70 -2.64 -7.69 -6.47
N HIS A 71 -2.96 -6.39 -6.49
CA HIS A 71 -2.43 -5.41 -7.44
C HIS A 71 -1.01 -4.96 -7.08
N GLU A 72 -0.69 -4.84 -5.79
CA GLU A 72 0.68 -4.59 -5.30
C GLU A 72 1.66 -5.68 -5.71
N VAL A 73 1.22 -6.94 -5.71
CA VAL A 73 2.02 -8.08 -6.19
C VAL A 73 2.46 -7.91 -7.65
N GLN A 74 1.86 -6.99 -8.40
CA GLN A 74 2.16 -6.75 -9.82
C GLN A 74 3.07 -5.55 -10.14
N GLU A 75 3.42 -4.66 -9.19
CA GLU A 75 4.64 -3.80 -9.15
C GLU A 75 4.43 -2.42 -8.47
N HIS A 76 3.27 -1.74 -8.54
CA HIS A 76 3.01 -0.45 -7.85
C HIS A 76 1.50 -0.08 -7.78
N THR A 77 0.93 0.25 -6.61
CA THR A 77 -0.43 0.85 -6.47
C THR A 77 -0.33 2.31 -6.02
N THR A 78 -0.03 3.21 -6.95
CA THR A 78 -0.03 4.66 -6.71
C THR A 78 -1.43 5.24 -6.91
N ALA A 79 -1.78 6.40 -6.32
CA ALA A 79 -3.05 7.07 -6.62
C ALA A 79 -3.25 7.31 -8.13
N GLU A 80 -2.18 7.57 -8.89
CA GLU A 80 -2.18 7.64 -10.36
C GLU A 80 -2.45 6.27 -11.02
N GLY A 81 -1.84 5.18 -10.54
CA GLY A 81 -2.07 3.82 -11.03
C GLY A 81 -3.47 3.29 -10.72
N VAL A 82 -4.10 3.82 -9.68
CA VAL A 82 -5.47 3.49 -9.26
C VAL A 82 -6.50 4.40 -9.94
N ALA A 83 -6.15 5.68 -10.21
CA ALA A 83 -6.98 6.61 -11.00
C ALA A 83 -7.02 6.27 -12.49
N HIS A 84 -5.92 5.70 -13.03
CA HIS A 84 -5.83 5.15 -14.38
C HIS A 84 -5.96 3.62 -14.42
N GLY A 85 -6.26 3.01 -13.28
CA GLY A 85 -6.46 1.57 -13.11
C GLY A 85 -7.80 1.08 -13.65
N SER A 86 -8.11 -0.16 -13.31
CA SER A 86 -9.42 -0.74 -13.62
C SER A 86 -10.54 0.03 -12.89
N PRO A 87 -11.80 0.05 -13.39
CA PRO A 87 -12.92 0.68 -12.70
C PRO A 87 -13.04 0.30 -11.22
N GLU A 88 -12.60 -0.90 -10.86
CA GLU A 88 -12.62 -1.43 -9.51
C GLU A 88 -11.50 -0.90 -8.60
N ASP A 89 -10.39 -0.41 -9.17
CA ASP A 89 -9.34 0.29 -8.44
C ASP A 89 -9.84 1.67 -7.99
N ARG A 90 -10.61 2.34 -8.86
CA ARG A 90 -11.27 3.62 -8.55
C ARG A 90 -12.23 3.52 -7.36
N GLU A 91 -12.95 2.40 -7.21
CA GLU A 91 -13.84 2.18 -6.05
C GLU A 91 -13.08 2.19 -4.72
N ILE A 92 -11.82 1.73 -4.70
CA ILE A 92 -10.99 1.73 -3.50
C ILE A 92 -10.57 3.16 -3.13
N LEU A 93 -10.23 4.01 -4.11
CA LEU A 93 -9.92 5.43 -3.86
C LEU A 93 -11.13 6.21 -3.39
N GLU A 94 -12.28 5.99 -4.03
CA GLU A 94 -13.53 6.65 -3.65
C GLU A 94 -13.90 6.25 -2.22
N PHE A 95 -13.78 4.97 -1.87
CA PHE A 95 -14.00 4.51 -0.50
C PHE A 95 -13.03 5.14 0.51
N LEU A 96 -11.73 5.20 0.21
CA LEU A 96 -10.74 5.85 1.06
C LEU A 96 -11.09 7.33 1.27
N ARG A 97 -11.40 8.05 0.19
CA ARG A 97 -11.81 9.46 0.22
C ARG A 97 -13.08 9.68 1.05
N ASP A 98 -14.10 8.87 0.81
CA ASP A 98 -15.40 8.97 1.49
C ASP A 98 -15.27 8.67 3.00
N ASN A 99 -14.23 7.92 3.38
CA ASN A 99 -13.85 7.67 4.77
C ASN A 99 -12.74 8.62 5.28
N SER A 100 -12.64 9.80 4.67
CA SER A 100 -11.76 10.90 5.10
C SER A 100 -10.26 10.62 5.01
N TYR A 101 -9.83 9.71 4.12
CA TYR A 101 -8.42 9.62 3.76
C TYR A 101 -7.98 10.86 2.98
N ASP A 102 -7.00 11.57 3.52
CA ASP A 102 -6.40 12.74 2.89
C ASP A 102 -5.26 12.28 1.97
N PHE A 103 -5.47 12.34 0.66
CA PHE A 103 -4.44 12.03 -0.34
C PHE A 103 -3.39 13.15 -0.51
N GLY A 104 -3.49 14.25 0.25
CA GLY A 104 -2.65 15.44 0.08
C GLY A 104 -3.08 16.31 -1.09
N SER A 105 -2.19 17.15 -1.61
CA SER A 105 -2.46 18.09 -2.72
C SER A 105 -2.59 17.42 -4.09
N PHE A 106 -2.94 16.14 -4.14
CA PHE A 106 -3.13 15.39 -5.37
C PHE A 106 -4.50 15.76 -5.96
N THR A 107 -4.51 16.15 -7.24
CA THR A 107 -5.74 16.47 -7.99
C THR A 107 -5.96 15.40 -9.04
N PHE A 108 -7.15 14.79 -9.04
CA PHE A 108 -7.58 13.77 -9.99
C PHE A 108 -8.07 14.37 -11.31
#